data_AF-A0A944SLL8-F1
#
_entry.id   AF-A0A944SLL8-F1
#
_cell.length_a   1.000
_cell.length_b   1.000
_cell.length_c   1.000
_cell.angle_alpha   90.00
_cell.angle_beta   90.00
_cell.angle_gamma   90.00
#
_symmetry.space_group_name_H-M   'P 1'
#
loop_
_entity.id
_entity.type
_entity.pdbx_description
1 polymer ?
#
loop_
_entity_poly.entity_id
_entity_poly.type
_entity_poly.pdbx_seq_one_letter_code
_entity_poly.pdbx_strand_id
1 'polypeptide(L)'
;MIIGIDLRPLIHPHRTGVGVYTFELLQALFSIDKKNTYILFCNAYRDVSVHMPAFDQKNVRFVYTRYPNKLFHLGQLLGIFSLDQFILRRVSDIDHFDYFFSLNLHFTHISSKTKTLKTIHDLSFLYFPDCYSWWRRVWHRLMQPKKQVASSRIVFVPSNNTKRDVHRSLGVKETSIQVLSPGVSSIFFSDTALSSKEVQTKYNLPSEFLLFLGTLEPRKNILAIIEAFVLAKPHLSSTCELIIAGSLGWKHGPILRAIARTSGVRYIGYVDEIDKPALYCLSTIFVFPSLYEGFGLPVLEAMASKTAVITSARSSLAEVVGDAGYLVHPLYVSEIADAIITLCTDDTLRELYRIKGYTRSCDFSWQKTAKTFLTYIEQCFMNTDQTLTFGALKEQLAVFYKERDWDQFHDPKNVADAISIEVGELLELMLWKNPEEVTSRMETDPSYRTAIEEELVDVLLYCFNFAISTNIELAPVILRKMAKNAQKYPSNVMKGNAPDRFVIAQKKAQ
;
A
#
# COMPACT_ATOMS: atom_id res chain seq x y z
N MET A 1 -0.27 14.22 14.55
CA MET A 1 -1.38 13.25 14.67
C MET A 1 -1.10 12.26 15.80
N ILE A 2 -2.14 11.72 16.41
CA ILE A 2 -2.10 10.61 17.37
C ILE A 2 -2.64 9.35 16.70
N ILE A 3 -1.78 8.34 16.56
CA ILE A 3 -2.04 7.15 15.76
C ILE A 3 -2.00 5.90 16.66
N GLY A 4 -3.14 5.22 16.79
CA GLY A 4 -3.21 3.91 17.41
C GLY A 4 -2.79 2.82 16.42
N ILE A 5 -1.98 1.84 16.82
CA ILE A 5 -1.51 0.75 15.95
C ILE A 5 -1.76 -0.60 16.62
N ASP A 6 -2.32 -1.54 15.85
CA ASP A 6 -2.54 -2.92 16.30
C ASP A 6 -1.30 -3.81 16.07
N LEU A 7 -0.64 -4.22 17.17
CA LEU A 7 0.54 -5.09 17.18
C LEU A 7 0.23 -6.58 17.33
N ARG A 8 -1.05 -6.99 17.33
CA ARG A 8 -1.40 -8.42 17.45
C ARG A 8 -0.71 -9.34 16.42
N PRO A 9 -0.41 -8.91 15.17
CA PRO A 9 0.38 -9.73 14.25
C PRO A 9 1.79 -10.09 14.71
N LEU A 10 2.37 -9.36 15.68
CA LEU A 10 3.71 -9.61 16.23
C LEU A 10 3.74 -10.53 17.45
N ILE A 11 2.59 -11.08 17.87
CA ILE A 11 2.48 -11.94 19.06
C ILE A 11 3.27 -13.25 18.91
N HIS A 12 3.43 -13.76 17.68
CA HIS A 12 4.14 -15.00 17.45
C HIS A 12 5.67 -14.80 17.53
N PRO A 13 6.41 -15.69 18.22
CA PRO A 13 7.85 -15.56 18.40
C PRO A 13 8.63 -15.66 17.08
N HIS A 14 8.15 -16.48 16.15
CA HIS A 14 8.68 -16.56 14.79
C HIS A 14 7.83 -15.69 13.86
N ARG A 15 8.43 -14.60 13.37
CA ARG A 15 7.78 -13.65 12.46
C ARG A 15 7.78 -14.26 11.07
N THR A 16 6.61 -14.39 10.46
CA THR A 16 6.47 -14.82 9.06
C THR A 16 5.45 -13.92 8.35
N GLY A 17 5.66 -13.65 7.06
CA GLY A 17 4.75 -12.87 6.22
C GLY A 17 4.32 -11.54 6.85
N VAL A 18 3.05 -11.46 7.29
CA VAL A 18 2.46 -10.27 7.93
C VAL A 18 3.26 -9.79 9.15
N GLY A 19 3.85 -10.71 9.92
CA GLY A 19 4.67 -10.36 11.08
C GLY A 19 5.97 -9.65 10.67
N VAL A 20 6.62 -10.11 9.60
CA VAL A 20 7.81 -9.46 9.02
C VAL A 20 7.43 -8.08 8.48
N TYR A 21 6.37 -7.99 7.67
CA TYR A 21 5.87 -6.72 7.16
C TYR A 21 5.60 -5.71 8.27
N THR A 22 4.92 -6.14 9.33
CA THR A 22 4.55 -5.27 10.45
C THR A 22 5.80 -4.78 11.18
N PHE A 23 6.76 -5.67 11.45
CA PHE A 23 7.98 -5.29 12.15
C PHE A 23 8.82 -4.30 11.33
N GLU A 24 9.10 -4.64 10.08
CA GLU A 24 9.97 -3.85 9.20
C GLU A 24 9.36 -2.47 8.86
N LEU A 25 8.05 -2.41 8.59
CA LEU A 25 7.36 -1.14 8.36
C LEU A 25 7.44 -0.23 9.60
N LEU A 26 7.16 -0.76 10.79
CA LEU A 26 7.18 0.03 12.01
C LEU A 26 8.60 0.46 12.39
N GLN A 27 9.58 -0.42 12.20
CA GLN A 27 10.99 -0.08 12.41
C GLN A 27 11.42 1.07 11.50
N ALA A 28 11.09 1.01 10.21
CA ALA A 28 11.37 2.10 9.28
C ALA A 28 10.59 3.38 9.62
N LEU A 29 9.31 3.26 9.96
CA LEU A 29 8.43 4.38 10.30
C LEU A 29 8.95 5.16 11.51
N PHE A 30 9.26 4.47 12.61
CA PHE A 30 9.75 5.14 13.82
C PHE A 30 11.18 5.63 13.69
N SER A 31 11.96 5.11 12.74
CA SER A 31 13.27 5.68 12.42
C SER A 31 13.16 7.08 11.81
N ILE A 32 12.16 7.33 10.95
CA ILE A 32 12.03 8.58 10.18
C ILE A 32 11.04 9.58 10.80
N ASP A 33 9.99 9.14 11.48
CA ASP A 33 8.96 10.03 12.00
C ASP A 33 9.16 10.35 13.49
N LYS A 34 9.35 11.64 13.76
CA LYS A 34 9.50 12.20 15.11
C LYS A 34 8.36 13.16 15.48
N LYS A 35 7.43 13.43 14.57
CA LYS A 35 6.36 14.43 14.74
C LYS A 35 5.07 13.82 15.29
N ASN A 36 4.68 12.63 14.81
CA ASN A 36 3.44 11.99 15.26
C ASN A 36 3.65 11.18 16.54
N THR A 37 2.58 11.03 17.32
CA THR A 37 2.55 10.17 18.50
C THR A 37 1.91 8.83 18.17
N TYR A 38 2.57 7.74 18.55
CA TYR A 38 2.16 6.38 18.24
C TYR A 38 1.82 5.60 19.51
N ILE A 39 0.60 5.07 19.58
CA ILE A 39 0.15 4.21 20.66
C ILE A 39 0.01 2.78 20.15
N LEU A 40 0.95 1.93 20.54
CA LEU A 40 1.04 0.55 20.09
C LEU A 40 0.27 -0.37 21.03
N PHE A 41 -0.77 -1.01 20.50
CA PHE A 41 -1.65 -1.85 21.27
C PHE A 41 -1.39 -3.34 21.03
N CYS A 42 -1.33 -4.11 22.11
CA CYS A 42 -1.33 -5.57 22.05
C CYS A 42 -2.19 -6.16 23.17
N ASN A 43 -2.94 -7.22 22.83
CA ASN A 43 -3.62 -8.07 23.80
C ASN A 43 -3.14 -9.51 23.67
N ALA A 44 -2.54 -10.06 24.72
CA ALA A 44 -2.14 -11.44 24.80
C ALA A 44 -2.30 -11.95 26.23
N TYR A 45 -3.04 -13.05 26.40
CA TYR A 45 -3.28 -13.63 27.73
C TYR A 45 -1.99 -14.06 28.44
N ARG A 46 -1.03 -14.60 27.67
CA ARG A 46 0.33 -14.88 28.15
C ARG A 46 1.21 -13.66 27.95
N ASP A 47 2.22 -13.51 28.81
CA ASP A 47 3.21 -12.46 28.63
C ASP A 47 4.03 -12.74 27.36
N VAL A 48 3.93 -11.82 26.41
CA VAL A 48 4.67 -11.85 25.13
C VAL A 48 5.59 -10.65 25.00
N SER A 49 5.70 -9.80 26.03
CA SER A 49 6.52 -8.60 26.02
C SER A 49 8.00 -8.91 25.72
N VAL A 50 8.49 -10.06 26.19
CA VAL A 50 9.86 -10.55 25.97
C VAL A 50 10.19 -10.78 24.49
N HIS A 51 9.20 -11.09 23.65
CA HIS A 51 9.40 -11.36 22.22
C HIS A 51 8.99 -10.18 21.32
N MET A 52 8.39 -9.15 21.89
CA MET A 52 8.00 -7.96 21.17
C MET A 52 9.24 -7.11 20.85
N PRO A 53 9.30 -6.51 19.66
CA PRO A 53 10.36 -5.56 19.36
C PRO A 53 10.30 -4.37 20.32
N ALA A 54 11.45 -4.00 20.88
CA ALA A 54 11.60 -2.77 21.63
C ALA A 54 11.61 -1.59 20.65
N PHE A 55 10.64 -0.69 20.80
CA PHE A 55 10.60 0.58 20.09
C PHE A 55 10.80 1.70 21.12
N ASP A 56 12.05 2.13 21.29
CA ASP A 56 12.46 3.05 22.36
C ASP A 56 12.32 4.54 21.99
N GLN A 57 11.65 4.84 20.87
CA GLN A 57 11.47 6.20 20.42
C GLN A 57 10.51 6.96 21.35
N LYS A 58 10.85 8.22 21.69
CA LYS A 58 10.09 9.05 22.65
C LYS A 58 8.63 9.27 22.24
N ASN A 59 8.33 9.23 20.95
CA ASN A 59 6.99 9.41 20.40
C ASN A 59 6.20 8.10 20.27
N VAL A 60 6.73 6.98 20.78
CA VAL A 60 6.11 5.67 20.76
C VAL A 60 5.78 5.23 22.19
N ARG A 61 4.55 4.78 22.42
CA ARG A 61 4.11 4.25 23.73
C ARG A 61 3.39 2.94 23.54
N PHE A 62 3.54 2.04 24.51
CA PHE A 62 2.93 0.73 24.46
C PHE A 62 1.75 0.60 25.42
N VAL A 63 0.69 -0.06 24.96
CA VAL A 63 -0.45 -0.49 25.77
C VAL A 63 -0.59 -1.99 25.66
N TYR A 64 -0.14 -2.68 26.70
CA TYR A 64 -0.23 -4.14 26.81
C TYR A 64 -1.39 -4.54 27.71
N THR A 65 -2.18 -5.51 27.25
CA THR A 65 -3.30 -6.06 28.01
C THR A 65 -3.29 -7.59 27.97
N ARG A 66 -3.82 -8.22 29.02
CA ARG A 66 -3.76 -9.69 29.23
C ARG A 66 -5.13 -10.35 29.25
N TYR A 67 -6.11 -9.81 28.52
CA TYR A 67 -7.44 -10.41 28.47
C TYR A 67 -7.43 -11.71 27.66
N PRO A 68 -8.24 -12.71 28.04
CA PRO A 68 -8.40 -13.92 27.24
C PRO A 68 -8.87 -13.58 25.81
N ASN A 69 -8.06 -13.94 24.80
CA ASN A 69 -8.28 -13.55 23.40
C ASN A 69 -9.69 -13.89 22.90
N LYS A 70 -10.25 -15.06 23.30
CA LYS A 70 -11.60 -15.47 22.88
C LYS A 70 -12.67 -14.48 23.35
N LEU A 71 -12.62 -14.06 24.61
CA LEU A 71 -13.57 -13.09 25.18
C LEU A 71 -13.37 -11.70 24.57
N PHE A 72 -12.12 -11.31 24.37
CA PHE A 72 -11.77 -10.03 23.74
C PHE A 72 -12.31 -9.94 22.31
N HIS A 73 -12.07 -10.96 21.49
CA HIS A 73 -12.58 -11.02 20.12
C HIS A 73 -14.10 -11.10 20.07
N LEU A 74 -14.74 -11.84 20.98
CA LEU A 74 -16.19 -11.90 21.07
C LEU A 74 -16.78 -10.53 21.42
N GLY A 75 -16.19 -9.82 22.38
CA GLY A 75 -16.60 -8.46 22.75
C GLY A 75 -16.50 -7.46 21.59
N GLN A 76 -15.41 -7.54 20.83
CA GLN A 76 -15.21 -6.74 19.61
C GLN A 76 -16.20 -7.11 18.50
N LEU A 77 -16.47 -8.40 18.30
CA LEU A 77 -17.42 -8.90 17.30
C LEU A 77 -18.85 -8.46 17.61
N LEU A 78 -19.24 -8.49 18.88
CA LEU A 78 -20.57 -8.07 19.36
C LEU A 78 -20.69 -6.55 19.54
N GLY A 79 -19.62 -5.78 19.31
CA GLY A 79 -19.63 -4.33 19.50
C GLY A 79 -19.81 -3.89 20.96
N ILE A 80 -19.54 -4.77 21.93
CA ILE A 80 -19.71 -4.49 23.38
C ILE A 80 -18.83 -3.32 23.82
N PHE A 81 -17.65 -3.16 23.20
CA PHE A 81 -16.78 -2.01 23.42
C PHE A 81 -16.06 -1.63 22.12
N SER A 82 -15.63 -0.37 22.03
CA SER A 82 -14.75 0.07 20.96
C SER A 82 -13.29 -0.01 21.40
N LEU A 83 -12.43 -0.50 20.50
CA LEU A 83 -11.04 -0.79 20.81
C LEU A 83 -10.23 0.47 21.12
N ASP A 84 -10.47 1.53 20.36
CA ASP A 84 -9.88 2.86 20.56
C ASP A 84 -10.16 3.39 21.98
N GLN A 85 -11.42 3.40 22.42
CA GLN A 85 -11.81 3.88 23.76
C GLN A 85 -11.23 2.99 24.87
N PHE A 86 -11.17 1.68 24.64
CA PHE A 86 -10.53 0.75 25.57
C PHE A 86 -9.03 1.02 25.74
N ILE A 87 -8.34 1.44 24.69
CA ILE A 87 -6.93 1.82 24.73
C ILE A 87 -6.75 3.19 25.39
N LEU A 88 -7.55 4.19 25.00
CA LEU A 88 -7.49 5.56 25.53
C LEU A 88 -7.70 5.60 27.05
N ARG A 89 -8.56 4.74 27.61
CA ARG A 89 -8.71 4.58 29.08
C ARG A 89 -7.42 4.18 29.81
N ARG A 90 -6.39 3.71 29.10
CA ARG A 90 -5.08 3.32 29.65
C ARG A 90 -3.98 4.34 29.32
N VAL A 91 -4.30 5.38 28.57
CA VAL A 91 -3.39 6.47 28.19
C VAL A 91 -4.12 7.77 28.48
N SER A 92 -4.15 8.16 29.76
CA SER A 92 -5.03 9.21 30.28
C SER A 92 -4.71 10.63 29.80
N ASP A 93 -3.55 10.84 29.17
CA ASP A 93 -3.13 12.12 28.60
C ASP A 93 -3.54 12.29 27.12
N ILE A 94 -4.29 11.33 26.56
CA ILE A 94 -4.76 11.35 25.18
C ILE A 94 -6.28 11.18 25.15
N ASP A 95 -6.98 12.15 24.58
CA ASP A 95 -8.45 12.14 24.52
C ASP A 95 -9.01 11.37 23.31
N HIS A 96 -8.27 11.32 22.21
CA HIS A 96 -8.72 10.65 20.99
C HIS A 96 -7.56 10.23 20.07
N PHE A 97 -7.85 9.28 19.17
CA PHE A 97 -6.99 8.93 18.04
C PHE A 97 -7.49 9.59 16.77
N ASP A 98 -6.58 10.22 16.02
CA ASP A 98 -6.84 10.69 14.66
C ASP A 98 -7.04 9.49 13.72
N TYR A 99 -6.13 8.52 13.85
CA TYR A 99 -6.12 7.30 13.07
C TYR A 99 -5.92 6.06 13.94
N PHE A 100 -6.60 4.98 13.58
CA PHE A 100 -6.31 3.63 14.08
C PHE A 100 -5.87 2.73 12.93
N PHE A 101 -4.61 2.29 12.95
CA PHE A 101 -3.98 1.49 11.91
C PHE A 101 -3.97 0.00 12.26
N SER A 102 -4.68 -0.78 11.45
CA SER A 102 -4.69 -2.25 11.53
C SER A 102 -3.91 -2.85 10.36
N LEU A 103 -2.76 -3.47 10.65
CA LEU A 103 -1.90 -4.07 9.63
C LEU A 103 -2.37 -5.44 9.14
N ASN A 104 -3.50 -5.93 9.66
CA ASN A 104 -4.15 -7.15 9.24
C ASN A 104 -5.66 -7.06 9.47
N LEU A 105 -6.45 -7.87 8.75
CA LEU A 105 -7.89 -7.94 8.94
C LEU A 105 -8.20 -8.72 10.23
N HIS A 106 -8.56 -7.98 11.28
CA HIS A 106 -9.08 -8.50 12.54
C HIS A 106 -10.46 -7.92 12.82
N PHE A 107 -11.24 -8.58 13.68
CA PHE A 107 -12.46 -7.97 14.21
C PHE A 107 -12.03 -6.78 15.08
N THR A 108 -12.21 -5.57 14.53
CA THR A 108 -11.92 -4.31 15.19
C THR A 108 -13.14 -3.41 15.09
N HIS A 109 -13.83 -3.26 16.22
CA HIS A 109 -14.86 -2.25 16.40
C HIS A 109 -14.19 -0.99 16.91
N ILE A 110 -14.21 0.07 16.11
CA ILE A 110 -13.59 1.38 16.40
C ILE A 110 -14.71 2.42 16.46
N SER A 111 -14.62 3.36 17.40
CA SER A 111 -15.62 4.42 17.50
C SER A 111 -15.65 5.29 16.24
N SER A 112 -16.80 5.92 15.97
CA SER A 112 -16.98 6.78 14.80
C SER A 112 -16.08 8.02 14.79
N LYS A 113 -15.49 8.38 15.94
CA LYS A 113 -14.58 9.53 16.06
C LYS A 113 -13.20 9.26 15.50
N THR A 114 -12.80 7.98 15.41
CA THR A 114 -11.46 7.59 14.96
C THR A 114 -11.50 7.03 13.54
N LYS A 115 -10.72 7.63 12.64
CA LYS A 115 -10.61 7.17 11.25
C LYS A 115 -9.77 5.89 11.22
N THR A 116 -10.13 4.92 10.39
CA THR A 116 -9.39 3.64 10.32
C THR A 116 -8.51 3.57 9.09
N LEU A 117 -7.28 3.09 9.29
CA LEU A 117 -6.33 2.72 8.25
C LEU A 117 -6.20 1.19 8.28
N LYS A 118 -6.25 0.52 7.14
CA LYS A 118 -6.16 -0.94 7.09
C LYS A 118 -5.20 -1.42 6.03
N THR A 119 -4.42 -2.47 6.30
CA THR A 119 -3.64 -3.17 5.29
C THR A 119 -4.32 -4.49 4.91
N ILE A 120 -4.49 -4.72 3.60
CA ILE A 120 -4.90 -6.00 3.03
C ILE A 120 -3.70 -6.57 2.27
N HIS A 121 -3.12 -7.65 2.80
CA HIS A 121 -1.95 -8.29 2.19
C HIS A 121 -2.32 -9.04 0.92
N ASP A 122 -3.41 -9.80 0.94
CA ASP A 122 -3.90 -10.53 -0.21
C ASP A 122 -5.40 -10.89 -0.04
N LEU A 123 -6.02 -11.34 -1.12
CA LEU A 123 -7.38 -11.89 -1.12
C LEU A 123 -7.39 -13.39 -1.47
N SER A 124 -6.32 -14.10 -1.11
CA SER A 124 -6.14 -15.52 -1.43
C SER A 124 -7.28 -16.40 -0.89
N PHE A 125 -7.89 -16.01 0.23
CA PHE A 125 -9.07 -16.67 0.81
C PHE A 125 -10.34 -16.58 -0.05
N LEU A 126 -10.45 -15.59 -0.95
CA LEU A 126 -11.58 -15.47 -1.89
C LEU A 126 -11.33 -16.28 -3.16
N TYR A 127 -10.11 -16.23 -3.69
CA TYR A 127 -9.76 -16.88 -4.97
C TYR A 127 -9.43 -18.37 -4.83
N PHE A 128 -8.92 -18.80 -3.67
CA PHE A 128 -8.53 -20.18 -3.40
C PHE A 128 -9.22 -20.72 -2.14
N PRO A 129 -10.57 -20.72 -2.06
CA PRO A 129 -11.28 -21.16 -0.86
C PRO A 129 -10.97 -22.62 -0.51
N ASP A 130 -10.69 -23.47 -1.51
CA ASP A 130 -10.36 -24.89 -1.31
C ASP A 130 -8.95 -25.14 -0.73
N CYS A 131 -8.13 -24.09 -0.69
CA CYS A 131 -6.85 -24.05 0.00
C CYS A 131 -6.98 -23.67 1.49
N TYR A 132 -8.20 -23.42 1.99
CA TYR A 132 -8.48 -23.13 3.40
C TYR A 132 -9.33 -24.22 4.04
N SER A 133 -9.16 -24.41 5.35
CA SER A 133 -10.06 -25.27 6.12
C SER A 133 -11.48 -24.70 6.12
N TRP A 134 -12.48 -25.57 6.24
CA TRP A 134 -13.89 -25.15 6.22
C TRP A 134 -14.21 -24.15 7.34
N TRP A 135 -13.62 -24.30 8.53
CA TRP A 135 -13.73 -23.33 9.62
C TRP A 135 -13.11 -21.98 9.29
N ARG A 136 -11.96 -21.93 8.59
CA ARG A 136 -11.38 -20.67 8.11
C ARG A 136 -12.28 -20.00 7.08
N ARG A 137 -12.89 -20.75 6.16
CA ARG A 137 -13.87 -20.20 5.20
C ARG A 137 -15.08 -19.56 5.90
N VAL A 138 -15.62 -20.24 6.92
CA VAL A 138 -16.73 -19.70 7.74
C VAL A 138 -16.28 -18.45 8.50
N TRP A 139 -15.09 -18.46 9.11
CA TRP A 139 -14.51 -17.29 9.77
C TRP A 139 -14.35 -16.10 8.82
N HIS A 140 -13.83 -16.31 7.60
CA HIS A 140 -13.69 -15.25 6.60
C HIS A 140 -15.03 -14.71 6.11
N ARG A 141 -16.07 -15.55 6.00
CA ARG A 141 -17.44 -15.10 5.71
C ARG A 141 -18.02 -14.29 6.86
N LEU A 142 -17.76 -14.70 8.11
CA LEU A 142 -18.18 -13.99 9.32
C LEU A 142 -17.44 -12.65 9.50
N MET A 143 -16.20 -12.54 9.03
CA MET A 143 -15.38 -11.33 9.09
C MET A 143 -16.00 -10.14 8.32
N GLN A 144 -16.92 -10.39 7.38
CA GLN A 144 -17.55 -9.36 6.55
C GLN A 144 -16.51 -8.34 6.00
N PRO A 145 -15.45 -8.81 5.30
CA PRO A 145 -14.34 -7.95 4.87
C PRO A 145 -14.82 -6.73 4.06
N LYS A 146 -15.88 -6.86 3.27
CA LYS A 146 -16.53 -5.72 2.60
C LYS A 146 -16.92 -4.59 3.55
N LYS A 147 -17.63 -4.90 4.65
CA LYS A 147 -18.08 -3.88 5.61
C LYS A 147 -16.90 -3.25 6.34
N GLN A 148 -15.93 -4.07 6.72
CA GLN A 148 -14.75 -3.62 7.43
C GLN A 148 -13.86 -2.68 6.63
N VAL A 149 -13.79 -2.89 5.33
CA VAL A 149 -12.92 -2.13 4.43
C VAL A 149 -13.67 -0.92 3.87
N ALA A 150 -14.99 -1.00 3.69
CA ALA A 150 -15.83 0.14 3.31
C ALA A 150 -15.84 1.27 4.35
N SER A 151 -15.65 0.95 5.63
CA SER A 151 -15.56 1.94 6.72
C SER A 151 -14.16 2.53 6.91
N SER A 152 -13.18 2.14 6.09
CA SER A 152 -11.79 2.61 6.21
C SER A 152 -11.54 3.89 5.44
N ARG A 153 -10.77 4.79 6.05
CA ARG A 153 -10.36 6.05 5.43
C ARG A 153 -9.33 5.82 4.34
N ILE A 154 -8.41 4.88 4.57
CA ILE A 154 -7.43 4.41 3.61
C ILE A 154 -7.28 2.89 3.76
N VAL A 155 -7.16 2.20 2.62
CA VAL A 155 -6.88 0.78 2.52
C VAL A 155 -5.53 0.63 1.80
N PHE A 156 -4.51 0.24 2.56
CA PHE A 156 -3.19 -0.07 2.01
C PHE A 156 -3.17 -1.49 1.45
N VAL A 157 -2.60 -1.63 0.26
CA VAL A 157 -2.40 -2.92 -0.40
C VAL A 157 -0.97 -3.00 -0.93
N PRO A 158 -0.34 -4.17 -0.98
CA PRO A 158 1.09 -4.25 -1.30
C PRO A 158 1.41 -4.19 -2.79
N SER A 159 0.41 -4.24 -3.68
CA SER A 159 0.61 -4.22 -5.14
C SER A 159 -0.61 -3.67 -5.89
N ASN A 160 -0.41 -3.24 -7.13
CA ASN A 160 -1.50 -2.85 -8.03
C ASN A 160 -2.41 -4.04 -8.37
N ASN A 161 -1.86 -5.26 -8.43
CA ASN A 161 -2.69 -6.45 -8.54
C ASN A 161 -3.69 -6.57 -7.37
N THR A 162 -3.21 -6.46 -6.13
CA THR A 162 -4.08 -6.52 -4.95
C THR A 162 -5.04 -5.33 -4.90
N LYS A 163 -4.65 -4.14 -5.37
CA LYS A 163 -5.56 -2.98 -5.53
C LYS A 163 -6.76 -3.32 -6.41
N ARG A 164 -6.51 -3.88 -7.60
CA ARG A 164 -7.57 -4.31 -8.54
C ARG A 164 -8.46 -5.40 -7.92
N ASP A 165 -7.86 -6.36 -7.23
CA ASP A 165 -8.60 -7.43 -6.55
C ASP A 165 -9.51 -6.89 -5.44
N VAL A 166 -9.02 -5.96 -4.61
CA VAL A 166 -9.80 -5.31 -3.55
C VAL A 166 -10.93 -4.48 -4.14
N HIS A 167 -10.67 -3.69 -5.17
CA HIS A 167 -11.71 -2.92 -5.84
C HIS A 167 -12.81 -3.83 -6.40
N ARG A 168 -12.44 -4.83 -7.22
CA ARG A 168 -13.37 -5.75 -7.89
C ARG A 168 -14.13 -6.64 -6.91
N SER A 169 -13.44 -7.25 -5.96
CA SER A 169 -14.02 -8.29 -5.09
C SER A 169 -14.74 -7.69 -3.89
N LEU A 170 -14.23 -6.59 -3.33
CA LEU A 170 -14.77 -5.97 -2.13
C LEU A 170 -15.64 -4.72 -2.40
N GLY A 171 -15.60 -4.14 -3.60
CA GLY A 171 -16.41 -2.97 -3.98
C GLY A 171 -15.92 -1.66 -3.36
N VAL A 172 -14.65 -1.60 -2.98
CA VAL A 172 -14.03 -0.44 -2.32
C VAL A 172 -13.61 0.57 -3.39
N LYS A 173 -13.89 1.86 -3.18
CA LYS A 173 -13.55 2.92 -4.17
C LYS A 173 -12.04 2.97 -4.39
N GLU A 174 -11.59 3.04 -5.64
CA GLU A 174 -10.15 3.06 -5.95
C GLU A 174 -9.39 4.20 -5.28
N THR A 175 -10.03 5.36 -5.10
CA THR A 175 -9.46 6.54 -4.42
C THR A 175 -9.14 6.29 -2.95
N SER A 176 -9.79 5.32 -2.33
CA SER A 176 -9.53 4.90 -0.94
C SER A 176 -8.47 3.80 -0.83
N ILE A 177 -8.01 3.24 -1.96
CA ILE A 177 -7.04 2.14 -2.00
C ILE A 177 -5.68 2.68 -2.45
N GLN A 178 -4.70 2.63 -1.55
CA GLN A 178 -3.36 3.12 -1.79
C GLN A 178 -2.37 1.96 -1.83
N VAL A 179 -1.50 1.95 -2.85
CA VAL A 179 -0.47 0.93 -2.97
C VAL A 179 0.69 1.30 -2.05
N LEU A 180 1.03 0.39 -1.16
CA LEU A 180 2.11 0.52 -0.20
C LEU A 180 3.01 -0.71 -0.33
N SER A 181 3.90 -0.68 -1.32
CA SER A 181 4.77 -1.80 -1.64
C SER A 181 5.74 -2.09 -0.48
N PRO A 182 5.84 -3.35 -0.02
CA PRO A 182 6.85 -3.79 0.93
C PRO A 182 8.27 -3.51 0.45
N GLY A 183 9.18 -3.32 1.41
CA GLY A 183 10.62 -3.30 1.17
C GLY A 183 11.27 -4.67 1.37
N VAL A 184 12.57 -4.75 1.10
CA VAL A 184 13.42 -5.87 1.50
C VAL A 184 14.37 -5.45 2.62
N SER A 185 14.59 -6.35 3.59
CA SER A 185 15.44 -6.10 4.74
C SER A 185 16.92 -6.01 4.33
N SER A 186 17.70 -5.17 5.02
CA SER A 186 19.11 -4.94 4.67
C SER A 186 19.99 -6.19 4.79
N ILE A 187 19.58 -7.18 5.59
CA ILE A 187 20.29 -8.46 5.75
C ILE A 187 20.45 -9.21 4.42
N PHE A 188 19.53 -9.01 3.47
CA PHE A 188 19.55 -9.69 2.18
C PHE A 188 20.55 -9.09 1.18
N PHE A 189 21.04 -7.86 1.44
CA PHE A 189 22.04 -7.18 0.61
C PHE A 189 23.48 -7.39 1.09
N SER A 190 23.68 -8.13 2.18
CA SER A 190 25.01 -8.35 2.77
C SER A 190 25.82 -9.35 1.95
N ASP A 191 27.13 -9.13 1.81
CA ASP A 191 28.04 -10.12 1.20
C ASP A 191 28.35 -11.23 2.22
N THR A 192 27.58 -12.32 2.15
CA THR A 192 27.51 -13.39 3.18
C THR A 192 28.62 -14.45 3.09
N ALA A 193 29.80 -14.15 2.53
CA ALA A 193 30.81 -15.16 2.21
C ALA A 193 31.23 -16.07 3.40
N LEU A 194 31.25 -15.55 4.63
CA LEU A 194 31.57 -16.33 5.83
C LEU A 194 30.39 -17.15 6.37
N SER A 195 29.16 -16.64 6.31
CA SER A 195 27.97 -17.38 6.80
C SER A 195 27.50 -18.47 5.82
N SER A 196 27.87 -18.37 4.55
CA SER A 196 27.50 -19.36 3.52
C SER A 196 27.99 -20.78 3.84
N LYS A 197 29.21 -20.96 4.39
CA LYS A 197 29.72 -22.31 4.71
C LYS A 197 29.02 -22.93 5.92
N GLU A 198 28.72 -22.12 6.93
CA GLU A 198 27.99 -22.56 8.13
C GLU A 198 26.56 -22.98 7.76
N VAL A 199 25.86 -22.19 6.94
CA VAL A 199 24.52 -22.49 6.45
C VAL A 199 24.51 -23.73 5.55
N GLN A 200 25.48 -23.86 4.64
CA GLN A 200 25.63 -25.06 3.81
C GLN A 200 25.80 -26.32 4.66
N THR A 201 26.60 -26.25 5.72
CA THR A 201 26.81 -27.38 6.64
C THR A 201 25.56 -27.66 7.49
N LYS A 202 24.96 -26.61 8.08
CA LYS A 202 23.78 -26.70 8.96
C LYS A 202 22.60 -27.38 8.27
N TYR A 203 22.37 -27.08 7.00
CA TYR A 203 21.26 -27.65 6.22
C TYR A 203 21.69 -28.80 5.28
N ASN A 204 22.97 -29.21 5.32
CA ASN A 204 23.54 -30.24 4.47
C ASN A 204 23.22 -30.00 2.97
N LEU A 205 23.47 -28.78 2.49
CA LEU A 205 23.14 -28.37 1.12
C LEU A 205 24.20 -28.89 0.13
N PRO A 206 23.79 -29.34 -1.07
CA PRO A 206 24.74 -29.71 -2.11
C PRO A 206 25.46 -28.47 -2.67
N SER A 207 26.46 -28.68 -3.53
CA SER A 207 27.18 -27.61 -4.20
C SER A 207 26.33 -26.84 -5.22
N GLU A 208 25.38 -27.54 -5.86
CA GLU A 208 24.46 -26.97 -6.85
C GLU A 208 23.04 -27.38 -6.51
N PHE A 209 22.14 -26.41 -6.37
CA PHE A 209 20.74 -26.69 -6.14
C PHE A 209 19.80 -25.58 -6.60
N LEU A 210 18.60 -26.00 -6.97
CA LEU A 210 17.44 -25.15 -7.12
C LEU A 210 16.77 -24.97 -5.76
N LEU A 211 16.28 -23.78 -5.47
CA LEU A 211 15.64 -23.48 -4.20
C LEU A 211 14.17 -23.09 -4.38
N PHE A 212 13.30 -23.69 -3.58
CA PHE A 212 12.00 -23.14 -3.23
C PHE A 212 12.00 -22.84 -1.72
N LEU A 213 11.56 -21.64 -1.33
CA LEU A 213 11.46 -21.21 0.07
C LEU A 213 10.09 -20.58 0.31
N GLY A 214 9.29 -21.20 1.18
CA GLY A 214 7.98 -20.70 1.56
C GLY A 214 7.14 -21.74 2.29
N THR A 215 5.98 -21.33 2.79
CA THR A 215 5.05 -22.28 3.42
C THR A 215 4.59 -23.35 2.42
N LEU A 216 4.69 -24.63 2.79
CA LEU A 216 4.27 -25.74 1.93
C LEU A 216 2.74 -25.84 1.88
N GLU A 217 2.16 -25.24 0.85
CA GLU A 217 0.72 -25.26 0.59
C GLU A 217 0.42 -25.30 -0.93
N PRO A 218 -0.74 -25.82 -1.36
CA PRO A 218 -1.07 -25.97 -2.78
C PRO A 218 -0.96 -24.69 -3.61
N ARG A 219 -1.27 -23.53 -3.04
CA ARG A 219 -1.20 -22.22 -3.71
C ARG A 219 0.21 -21.88 -4.20
N LYS A 220 1.26 -22.37 -3.52
CA LYS A 220 2.66 -22.16 -3.90
C LYS A 220 3.12 -23.05 -5.06
N ASN A 221 2.24 -23.92 -5.55
CA ASN A 221 2.45 -24.70 -6.76
C ASN A 221 3.65 -25.67 -6.71
N ILE A 222 4.00 -26.16 -5.52
CA ILE A 222 5.22 -26.95 -5.28
C ILE A 222 5.22 -28.27 -6.07
N LEU A 223 4.04 -28.86 -6.31
CA LEU A 223 3.92 -30.07 -7.13
C LEU A 223 4.39 -29.81 -8.57
N ALA A 224 4.01 -28.68 -9.17
CA ALA A 224 4.47 -28.30 -10.50
C ALA A 224 5.98 -28.06 -10.55
N ILE A 225 6.58 -27.52 -9.47
CA ILE A 225 8.04 -27.36 -9.36
C ILE A 225 8.73 -28.72 -9.36
N ILE A 226 8.21 -29.69 -8.60
CA ILE A 226 8.77 -31.05 -8.54
C ILE A 226 8.66 -31.73 -9.91
N GLU A 227 7.50 -31.66 -10.56
CA GLU A 227 7.29 -32.22 -11.90
C GLU A 227 8.21 -31.57 -12.94
N ALA A 228 8.36 -30.24 -12.90
CA ALA A 228 9.25 -29.51 -13.79
C ALA A 228 10.72 -29.88 -13.56
N PHE A 229 11.14 -30.06 -12.30
CA PHE A 229 12.48 -30.54 -11.98
C PHE A 229 12.75 -31.93 -12.54
N VAL A 230 11.79 -32.85 -12.46
CA VAL A 230 11.93 -34.19 -13.05
C VAL A 230 12.14 -34.12 -14.56
N LEU A 231 11.39 -33.25 -15.26
CA LEU A 231 11.55 -33.03 -16.69
C LEU A 231 12.89 -32.38 -17.05
N ALA A 232 13.36 -31.44 -16.23
CA ALA A 232 14.62 -30.75 -16.44
C ALA A 232 15.84 -31.62 -16.12
N LYS A 233 15.73 -32.55 -15.15
CA LYS A 233 16.86 -33.30 -14.56
C LYS A 233 17.81 -33.95 -15.58
N PRO A 234 17.38 -34.55 -16.71
CA PRO A 234 18.28 -35.09 -17.72
C PRO A 234 19.24 -34.07 -18.36
N HIS A 235 18.90 -32.78 -18.31
CA HIS A 235 19.69 -31.68 -18.86
C HIS A 235 20.53 -30.94 -17.81
N LEU A 236 20.39 -31.31 -16.53
CA LEU A 236 21.10 -30.68 -15.41
C LEU A 236 22.31 -31.52 -14.99
N SER A 237 23.19 -30.90 -14.21
CA SER A 237 24.25 -31.62 -13.51
C SER A 237 23.70 -32.80 -12.70
N SER A 238 24.42 -33.91 -12.70
CA SER A 238 24.03 -35.13 -11.98
C SER A 238 23.89 -34.87 -10.48
N THR A 239 24.68 -33.93 -9.94
CA THR A 239 24.67 -33.53 -8.52
C THR A 239 23.64 -32.45 -8.17
N CYS A 240 22.95 -31.86 -9.16
CA CYS A 240 21.97 -30.80 -8.90
C CYS A 240 20.72 -31.35 -8.18
N GLU A 241 20.36 -30.78 -7.04
CA GLU A 241 19.15 -31.14 -6.28
C GLU A 241 18.12 -30.00 -6.27
N LEU A 242 16.85 -30.34 -6.04
CA LEU A 242 15.80 -29.38 -5.69
C LEU A 242 15.61 -29.37 -4.17
N ILE A 243 15.96 -28.25 -3.54
CA ILE A 243 15.78 -28.01 -2.11
C ILE A 243 14.48 -27.26 -1.87
N ILE A 244 13.59 -27.87 -1.09
CA ILE A 244 12.31 -27.29 -0.66
C ILE A 244 12.44 -26.94 0.83
N ALA A 245 12.21 -25.68 1.14
CA ALA A 245 12.38 -25.12 2.47
C ALA A 245 11.15 -24.31 2.91
N GLY A 246 10.93 -24.27 4.22
CA GLY A 246 9.85 -23.53 4.87
C GLY A 246 8.90 -24.41 5.70
N SER A 247 7.99 -23.76 6.43
CA SER A 247 7.06 -24.44 7.33
C SER A 247 5.97 -25.23 6.60
N LEU A 248 5.44 -26.27 7.24
CA LEU A 248 4.28 -27.01 6.73
C LEU A 248 3.00 -26.16 6.79
N GLY A 249 2.33 -26.01 5.65
CA GLY A 249 1.06 -25.30 5.50
C GLY A 249 -0.15 -26.23 5.38
N TRP A 250 -1.27 -25.71 4.93
CA TRP A 250 -2.48 -26.53 4.72
C TRP A 250 -2.29 -27.51 3.56
N LYS A 251 -2.87 -28.73 3.66
CA LYS A 251 -2.81 -29.76 2.60
C LYS A 251 -1.38 -30.06 2.12
N HIS A 252 -0.40 -30.05 3.01
CA HIS A 252 1.00 -30.36 2.69
C HIS A 252 1.27 -31.85 2.37
N GLY A 253 0.33 -32.76 2.69
CA GLY A 253 0.51 -34.21 2.54
C GLY A 253 0.88 -34.70 1.13
N PRO A 254 0.17 -34.29 0.06
CA PRO A 254 0.55 -34.61 -1.31
C PRO A 254 1.97 -34.12 -1.67
N ILE A 255 2.36 -32.94 -1.19
CA ILE A 255 3.68 -32.36 -1.44
C ILE A 255 4.76 -33.24 -0.81
N LEU A 256 4.63 -33.62 0.47
CA LEU A 256 5.61 -34.48 1.13
C LEU A 256 5.71 -35.87 0.47
N ARG A 257 4.60 -36.42 -0.03
CA ARG A 257 4.62 -37.68 -0.79
C ARG A 257 5.35 -37.55 -2.13
N ALA A 258 5.16 -36.43 -2.83
CA ALA A 258 5.88 -36.16 -4.08
C ALA A 258 7.38 -36.03 -3.82
N ILE A 259 7.78 -35.31 -2.77
CA ILE A 259 9.18 -35.17 -2.35
C ILE A 259 9.78 -36.55 -2.05
N ALA A 260 9.11 -37.37 -1.24
CA ALA A 260 9.62 -38.70 -0.86
C ALA A 260 9.76 -39.68 -2.03
N ARG A 261 9.04 -39.48 -3.13
CA ARG A 261 9.05 -40.35 -4.31
C ARG A 261 10.02 -39.89 -5.41
N THR A 262 10.55 -38.67 -5.30
CA THR A 262 11.34 -38.06 -6.37
C THR A 262 12.80 -37.99 -5.97
N SER A 263 13.66 -38.71 -6.69
CA SER A 263 15.10 -38.65 -6.47
C SER A 263 15.64 -37.24 -6.75
N GLY A 264 16.58 -36.77 -5.94
CA GLY A 264 17.17 -35.43 -6.05
C GLY A 264 16.28 -34.29 -5.54
N VAL A 265 15.16 -34.58 -4.86
CA VAL A 265 14.31 -33.57 -4.20
C VAL A 265 14.38 -33.75 -2.70
N ARG A 266 14.68 -32.68 -1.94
CA ARG A 266 14.81 -32.73 -0.48
C ARG A 266 14.02 -31.65 0.21
N TYR A 267 13.39 -32.01 1.32
CA TYR A 267 12.75 -31.07 2.23
C TYR A 267 13.64 -30.83 3.45
N ILE A 268 14.04 -29.57 3.69
CA ILE A 268 14.95 -29.22 4.80
C ILE A 268 14.23 -28.59 5.99
N GLY A 269 12.91 -28.41 5.93
CA GLY A 269 12.15 -27.83 7.03
C GLY A 269 12.23 -26.32 7.10
N TYR A 270 11.95 -25.78 8.29
CA TYR A 270 12.00 -24.35 8.58
C TYR A 270 13.45 -23.83 8.50
N VAL A 271 13.60 -22.63 7.94
CA VAL A 271 14.89 -21.93 7.82
C VAL A 271 14.83 -20.68 8.68
N ASP A 272 15.87 -20.46 9.49
CA ASP A 272 15.95 -19.28 10.34
C ASP A 272 16.11 -18.01 9.50
N GLU A 273 15.49 -16.91 9.92
CA GLU A 273 15.52 -15.64 9.16
C GLU A 273 16.95 -15.17 8.86
N ILE A 274 17.88 -15.39 9.80
CA ILE A 274 19.30 -15.02 9.65
C ILE A 274 20.05 -15.87 8.62
N ASP A 275 19.57 -17.09 8.33
CA ASP A 275 20.21 -18.00 7.39
C ASP A 275 19.68 -17.83 5.97
N LYS A 276 18.50 -17.21 5.79
CA LYS A 276 17.87 -17.04 4.48
C LYS A 276 18.76 -16.33 3.47
N PRO A 277 19.47 -15.22 3.78
CA PRO A 277 20.33 -14.55 2.80
C PRO A 277 21.40 -15.49 2.24
N ALA A 278 22.05 -16.26 3.10
CA ALA A 278 23.05 -17.25 2.68
C ALA A 278 22.42 -18.40 1.88
N LEU A 279 21.24 -18.89 2.29
CA LEU A 279 20.53 -19.94 1.57
C LEU A 279 20.14 -19.51 0.14
N TYR A 280 19.63 -18.29 -0.04
CA TYR A 280 19.36 -17.73 -1.37
C TYR A 280 20.65 -17.60 -2.17
N CYS A 281 21.67 -16.96 -1.60
CA CYS A 281 22.96 -16.70 -2.25
C CYS A 281 23.66 -17.98 -2.73
N LEU A 282 23.56 -19.06 -1.96
CA LEU A 282 24.10 -20.38 -2.31
C LEU A 282 23.31 -21.11 -3.41
N SER A 283 22.02 -20.79 -3.58
CA SER A 283 21.20 -21.46 -4.57
C SER A 283 21.55 -21.02 -5.99
N THR A 284 21.52 -21.96 -6.93
CA THR A 284 21.78 -21.68 -8.35
C THR A 284 20.66 -20.81 -8.92
N ILE A 285 19.41 -21.18 -8.65
CA ILE A 285 18.21 -20.49 -9.09
C ILE A 285 17.14 -20.62 -7.98
N PHE A 286 16.41 -19.54 -7.76
CA PHE A 286 15.20 -19.55 -6.93
C PHE A 286 13.96 -19.75 -7.80
N VAL A 287 13.15 -20.78 -7.52
CA VAL A 287 11.98 -21.17 -8.32
C VAL A 287 10.71 -20.95 -7.51
N PHE A 288 9.88 -19.98 -7.92
CA PHE A 288 8.69 -19.57 -7.17
C PHE A 288 7.45 -19.28 -8.07
N PRO A 289 6.98 -20.25 -8.89
CA PRO A 289 5.83 -20.08 -9.79
C PRO A 289 4.49 -20.21 -9.04
N SER A 290 4.31 -19.43 -7.97
CA SER A 290 3.08 -19.46 -7.16
C SER A 290 1.85 -19.07 -7.99
N LEU A 291 0.72 -19.71 -7.71
CA LEU A 291 -0.55 -19.47 -8.42
C LEU A 291 -1.12 -18.08 -8.12
N TYR A 292 -0.85 -17.56 -6.92
CA TYR A 292 -1.34 -16.26 -6.47
C TYR A 292 -0.50 -15.75 -5.30
N GLU A 293 -0.08 -14.49 -5.36
CA GLU A 293 0.50 -13.74 -4.25
C GLU A 293 -0.11 -12.35 -4.15
N GLY A 294 -0.07 -11.77 -2.96
CA GLY A 294 -0.34 -10.35 -2.76
C GLY A 294 0.82 -9.44 -3.14
N PHE A 295 2.07 -9.91 -2.91
CA PHE A 295 3.30 -9.22 -3.30
C PHE A 295 4.35 -10.21 -3.80
N GLY A 296 4.89 -11.03 -2.91
CA GLY A 296 5.97 -11.98 -3.21
C GLY A 296 7.30 -11.62 -2.56
N LEU A 297 7.31 -11.38 -1.24
CA LEU A 297 8.56 -11.10 -0.49
C LEU A 297 9.70 -12.09 -0.78
N PRO A 298 9.48 -13.43 -0.83
CA PRO A 298 10.57 -14.37 -1.13
C PRO A 298 11.28 -14.13 -2.46
N VAL A 299 10.56 -13.66 -3.47
CA VAL A 299 11.13 -13.32 -4.78
C VAL A 299 12.01 -12.08 -4.68
N LEU A 300 11.57 -11.06 -3.94
CA LEU A 300 12.35 -9.85 -3.70
C LEU A 300 13.60 -10.14 -2.83
N GLU A 301 13.47 -10.99 -1.82
CA GLU A 301 14.57 -11.46 -0.98
C GLU A 301 15.63 -12.20 -1.81
N ALA A 302 15.22 -13.14 -2.67
CA ALA A 302 16.13 -13.88 -3.56
C ALA A 302 16.88 -12.94 -4.52
N MET A 303 16.17 -11.97 -5.11
CA MET A 303 16.77 -10.96 -5.97
C MET A 303 17.82 -10.11 -5.21
N ALA A 304 17.50 -9.66 -3.99
CA ALA A 304 18.43 -8.90 -3.15
C ALA A 304 19.68 -9.70 -2.76
N SER A 305 19.52 -11.01 -2.57
CA SER A 305 20.63 -11.95 -2.31
C SER A 305 21.39 -12.40 -3.57
N LYS A 306 21.21 -11.66 -4.69
CA LYS A 306 21.90 -11.91 -5.96
C LYS A 306 21.62 -13.31 -6.50
N THR A 307 20.38 -13.77 -6.44
CA THR A 307 19.96 -15.08 -6.97
C THR A 307 19.02 -14.86 -8.17
N ALA A 308 19.25 -15.59 -9.27
CA ALA A 308 18.34 -15.57 -10.41
C ALA A 308 16.98 -16.18 -10.03
N VAL A 309 15.89 -15.55 -10.46
CA VAL A 309 14.53 -15.97 -10.07
C VAL A 309 13.74 -16.44 -11.29
N ILE A 310 13.13 -17.62 -11.19
CA ILE A 310 12.02 -18.07 -12.04
C ILE A 310 10.73 -17.87 -11.25
N THR A 311 9.78 -17.10 -11.78
CA THR A 311 8.53 -16.81 -11.08
C THR A 311 7.34 -16.71 -12.02
N SER A 312 6.14 -16.62 -11.43
CA SER A 312 4.88 -16.57 -12.15
C SER A 312 4.69 -15.24 -12.89
N ALA A 313 4.29 -15.32 -14.16
CA ALA A 313 3.81 -14.20 -14.97
C ALA A 313 2.43 -13.67 -14.53
N ARG A 314 1.84 -14.23 -13.47
CA ARG A 314 0.51 -13.88 -12.96
C ARG A 314 0.57 -13.25 -11.57
N SER A 315 -0.54 -12.62 -11.18
CA SER A 315 -0.71 -11.94 -9.89
C SER A 315 0.30 -10.79 -9.68
N SER A 316 0.68 -10.50 -8.43
CA SER A 316 1.64 -9.43 -8.11
C SER A 316 3.07 -9.75 -8.52
N LEU A 317 3.42 -11.02 -8.78
CA LEU A 317 4.81 -11.44 -8.98
C LEU A 317 5.44 -10.80 -10.23
N ALA A 318 4.69 -10.70 -11.33
CA ALA A 318 5.12 -10.01 -12.54
C ALA A 318 5.38 -8.50 -12.32
N GLU A 319 4.56 -7.85 -11.48
CA GLU A 319 4.75 -6.44 -11.11
C GLU A 319 6.01 -6.23 -10.24
N VAL A 320 6.29 -7.18 -9.34
CA VAL A 320 7.49 -7.11 -8.48
C VAL A 320 8.77 -7.30 -9.29
N VAL A 321 8.83 -8.34 -10.13
CA VAL A 321 10.08 -8.64 -10.86
C VAL A 321 10.29 -7.78 -12.10
N GLY A 322 9.24 -7.32 -12.78
CA GLY A 322 9.40 -6.61 -14.06
C GLY A 322 10.16 -7.46 -15.08
N ASP A 323 11.22 -6.90 -15.67
CA ASP A 323 12.11 -7.59 -16.61
C ASP A 323 13.32 -8.27 -15.92
N ALA A 324 13.36 -8.28 -14.59
CA ALA A 324 14.47 -8.75 -13.78
C ALA A 324 14.34 -10.21 -13.30
N GLY A 325 13.24 -10.88 -13.64
CA GLY A 325 13.03 -12.31 -13.38
C GLY A 325 12.59 -13.05 -14.64
N TYR A 326 12.82 -14.36 -14.67
CA TYR A 326 12.33 -15.22 -15.74
C TYR A 326 10.86 -15.56 -15.47
N LEU A 327 9.96 -15.00 -16.27
CA LEU A 327 8.52 -15.15 -16.10
C LEU A 327 8.00 -16.38 -16.84
N VAL A 328 7.25 -17.23 -16.12
CA VAL A 328 6.60 -18.43 -16.67
C VAL A 328 5.11 -18.44 -16.32
N HIS A 329 4.30 -19.10 -17.15
CA HIS A 329 2.92 -19.36 -16.79
C HIS A 329 2.86 -20.51 -15.77
N PRO A 330 2.32 -20.30 -14.55
CA PRO A 330 2.47 -21.25 -13.45
C PRO A 330 1.70 -22.56 -13.66
N LEU A 331 0.74 -22.63 -14.60
CA LEU A 331 0.00 -23.86 -14.90
C LEU A 331 0.70 -24.76 -15.93
N TYR A 332 1.76 -24.28 -16.57
CA TYR A 332 2.46 -25.04 -17.61
C TYR A 332 3.80 -25.53 -17.07
N VAL A 333 3.81 -26.79 -16.64
CA VAL A 333 5.00 -27.47 -16.10
C VAL A 333 6.16 -27.45 -17.09
N SER A 334 5.87 -27.55 -18.39
CA SER A 334 6.87 -27.44 -19.45
C SER A 334 7.60 -26.09 -19.45
N GLU A 335 6.89 -24.97 -19.30
CA GLU A 335 7.53 -23.65 -19.24
C GLU A 335 8.43 -23.50 -18.01
N ILE A 336 8.01 -24.06 -16.87
CA ILE A 336 8.84 -24.07 -15.66
C ILE A 336 10.10 -24.91 -15.90
N ALA A 337 9.97 -26.08 -16.53
CA ALA A 337 11.08 -26.96 -16.85
C ALA A 337 12.07 -26.30 -17.83
N ASP A 338 11.56 -25.71 -18.92
CA ASP A 338 12.37 -25.02 -19.93
C ASP A 338 13.13 -23.83 -19.33
N ALA A 339 12.48 -23.08 -18.43
CA ALA A 339 13.14 -21.99 -17.70
C ALA A 339 14.25 -22.50 -16.77
N ILE A 340 14.02 -23.62 -16.06
CA ILE A 340 15.04 -24.27 -15.23
C ILE A 340 16.23 -24.69 -16.09
N ILE A 341 15.99 -25.40 -17.20
CA ILE A 341 17.04 -25.86 -18.12
C ILE A 341 17.82 -24.64 -18.61
N THR A 342 17.13 -23.65 -19.17
CA THR A 342 17.72 -22.44 -19.76
C THR A 342 18.66 -21.76 -18.78
N LEU A 343 18.20 -21.44 -17.56
CA LEU A 343 19.01 -20.73 -16.59
C LEU A 343 20.11 -21.61 -15.97
N CYS A 344 19.96 -22.93 -15.94
CA CYS A 344 21.02 -23.83 -15.49
C CYS A 344 22.11 -24.04 -16.53
N THR A 345 21.79 -23.98 -17.82
CA THR A 345 22.75 -24.25 -18.91
C THR A 345 23.36 -22.98 -19.52
N ASP A 346 22.72 -21.83 -19.36
CA ASP A 346 23.22 -20.53 -19.82
C ASP A 346 23.66 -19.67 -18.63
N ASP A 347 24.95 -19.75 -18.31
CA ASP A 347 25.57 -18.99 -17.23
C ASP A 347 25.52 -17.47 -17.48
N THR A 348 25.59 -17.04 -18.74
CA THR A 348 25.56 -15.62 -19.11
C THR A 348 24.18 -15.04 -18.85
N LEU A 349 23.13 -15.74 -19.29
CA LEU A 349 21.76 -15.34 -19.05
C LEU A 349 21.40 -15.40 -17.56
N ARG A 350 21.88 -16.41 -16.83
CA ARG A 350 21.70 -16.50 -15.38
C ARG A 350 22.34 -15.31 -14.67
N GLU A 351 23.59 -14.95 -15.02
CA GLU A 351 24.26 -13.79 -14.43
C GLU A 351 23.55 -12.47 -14.77
N LEU A 352 23.03 -12.33 -16.00
CA LEU A 352 22.21 -11.18 -16.37
C LEU A 352 20.99 -11.03 -15.45
N TYR A 353 20.25 -12.10 -15.20
CA TYR A 353 19.09 -12.07 -14.29
C TYR A 353 19.48 -11.85 -12.82
N ARG A 354 20.65 -12.34 -12.38
CA ARG A 354 21.18 -12.02 -11.03
C ARG A 354 21.43 -10.52 -10.87
N ILE A 355 22.11 -9.90 -11.83
CA ILE A 355 22.41 -8.47 -11.82
C ILE A 355 21.13 -7.65 -11.89
N LYS A 356 20.25 -7.95 -12.87
CA LYS A 356 18.96 -7.25 -13.00
C LYS A 356 18.11 -7.39 -11.73
N GLY A 357 18.01 -8.60 -11.17
CA GLY A 357 17.28 -8.87 -9.95
C GLY A 357 17.80 -8.03 -8.79
N TYR A 358 19.12 -8.04 -8.57
CA TYR A 358 19.75 -7.23 -7.53
C TYR A 358 19.45 -5.74 -7.71
N THR A 359 19.66 -5.18 -8.90
CA THR A 359 19.35 -3.77 -9.19
C THR A 359 17.88 -3.44 -8.94
N ARG A 360 16.96 -4.30 -9.40
CA ARG A 360 15.52 -4.14 -9.18
C ARG A 360 15.16 -4.15 -7.69
N SER A 361 15.82 -5.00 -6.90
CA SER A 361 15.55 -5.12 -5.47
C SER A 361 15.88 -3.83 -4.69
N CYS A 362 16.85 -3.04 -5.15
CA CYS A 362 17.22 -1.75 -4.56
C CYS A 362 16.10 -0.69 -4.62
N ASP A 363 15.13 -0.83 -5.53
CA ASP A 363 13.96 0.07 -5.62
C ASP A 363 12.98 -0.08 -4.46
N PHE A 364 13.10 -1.17 -3.70
CA PHE A 364 12.17 -1.60 -2.66
C PHE A 364 12.82 -1.51 -1.28
N SER A 365 12.72 -0.35 -0.65
CA SER A 365 13.18 -0.15 0.73
C SER A 365 12.03 0.15 1.69
N TRP A 366 12.13 -0.37 2.91
CA TRP A 366 11.14 -0.10 3.96
C TRP A 366 11.07 1.39 4.33
N GLN A 367 12.17 2.13 4.16
CA GLN A 367 12.20 3.58 4.33
C GLN A 367 11.34 4.29 3.28
N LYS A 368 11.37 3.84 2.02
CA LYS A 368 10.49 4.37 0.96
C LYS A 368 9.04 4.03 1.26
N THR A 369 8.74 2.81 1.70
CA THR A 369 7.42 2.40 2.15
C THR A 369 6.92 3.30 3.29
N ALA A 370 7.71 3.50 4.34
CA ALA A 370 7.35 4.33 5.48
C ALA A 370 7.12 5.81 5.10
N LYS A 371 7.97 6.39 4.25
CA LYS A 371 7.78 7.75 3.72
C LYS A 371 6.46 7.87 2.95
N THR A 372 6.19 6.91 2.07
CA THR A 372 4.97 6.88 1.26
C THR A 372 3.72 6.74 2.15
N PHE A 373 3.79 5.90 3.19
CA PHE A 373 2.73 5.78 4.19
C PHE A 373 2.43 7.13 4.87
N LEU A 374 3.45 7.84 5.36
CA LEU A 374 3.32 9.15 5.98
C LEU A 374 2.66 10.16 5.04
N THR A 375 3.14 10.24 3.79
CA THR A 375 2.57 11.13 2.77
C THR A 375 1.08 10.88 2.59
N TYR A 376 0.64 9.62 2.47
CA TYR A 376 -0.78 9.32 2.30
C TYR A 376 -1.64 9.70 3.50
N ILE A 377 -1.19 9.43 4.72
CA ILE A 377 -1.97 9.76 5.91
C ILE A 377 -2.01 11.27 6.17
N GLU A 378 -0.92 11.99 5.89
CA GLU A 378 -0.82 13.46 6.03
C GLU A 378 -1.72 14.16 5.01
N GLN A 379 -1.66 13.77 3.73
CA GLN A 379 -2.56 14.27 2.69
C GLN A 379 -4.03 14.03 3.07
N CYS A 380 -4.34 12.83 3.56
CA CYS A 380 -5.69 12.50 4.00
C CYS A 380 -6.13 13.29 5.24
N PHE A 381 -5.20 13.59 6.14
CA PHE A 381 -5.45 14.36 7.35
C PHE A 381 -5.75 15.82 7.00
N MET A 382 -4.91 16.45 6.16
CA MET A 382 -5.14 17.80 5.65
C MET A 382 -6.49 17.93 4.93
N ASN A 383 -6.84 16.95 4.09
CA ASN A 383 -8.13 16.90 3.39
C ASN A 383 -9.35 16.67 4.31
N THR A 384 -9.15 16.27 5.57
CA THR A 384 -10.24 16.11 6.54
C THR A 384 -10.36 17.22 7.57
N ASP A 385 -9.27 17.94 7.84
CA ASP A 385 -9.28 19.14 8.70
C ASP A 385 -9.55 20.41 7.90
N GLN A 386 -9.46 20.34 6.58
CA GLN A 386 -9.90 21.40 5.69
C GLN A 386 -11.33 21.14 5.21
N THR A 387 -12.32 21.66 5.94
CA THR A 387 -13.03 22.74 5.26
C THR A 387 -11.98 23.81 5.06
N LEU A 388 -11.38 23.89 3.86
CA LEU A 388 -10.45 24.96 3.54
C LEU A 388 -11.28 26.25 3.65
N THR A 389 -11.27 26.87 4.82
CA THR A 389 -12.02 28.10 5.03
C THR A 389 -11.29 29.19 4.27
N PHE A 390 -12.03 30.16 3.74
CA PHE A 390 -11.43 31.33 3.08
C PHE A 390 -10.36 31.99 3.97
N GLY A 391 -10.50 31.93 5.30
CA GLY A 391 -9.51 32.40 6.26
C GLY A 391 -8.22 31.58 6.28
N ALA A 392 -8.31 30.25 6.36
CA ALA A 392 -7.14 29.37 6.37
C ALA A 392 -6.33 29.45 5.07
N LEU A 393 -7.01 29.58 3.92
CA LEU A 393 -6.34 29.76 2.62
C LEU A 393 -5.65 31.13 2.54
N LYS A 394 -6.28 32.20 3.03
CA LYS A 394 -5.71 33.55 3.10
C LYS A 394 -4.41 33.57 3.92
N GLU A 395 -4.40 32.91 5.08
CA GLU A 395 -3.22 32.84 5.95
C GLU A 395 -2.06 32.05 5.30
N GLN A 396 -2.35 30.91 4.70
CA GLN A 396 -1.33 30.11 4.01
C GLN A 396 -0.73 30.84 2.81
N LEU A 397 -1.57 31.53 2.03
CA LEU A 397 -1.09 32.34 0.91
C LEU A 397 -0.23 33.51 1.41
N ALA A 398 -0.65 34.23 2.44
CA ALA A 398 0.13 35.33 3.01
C ALA A 398 1.53 34.87 3.46
N VAL A 399 1.64 33.68 4.07
CA VAL A 399 2.94 33.09 4.42
C VAL A 399 3.75 32.75 3.17
N PHE A 400 3.14 32.09 2.19
CA PHE A 400 3.79 31.68 0.95
C PHE A 400 4.41 32.84 0.17
N TYR A 401 3.69 33.97 0.07
CA TYR A 401 4.17 35.18 -0.60
C TYR A 401 5.26 35.89 0.18
N LYS A 402 5.11 36.01 1.51
CA LYS A 402 6.10 36.64 2.39
C LYS A 402 7.44 35.91 2.40
N GLU A 403 7.44 34.58 2.37
CA GLU A 403 8.66 33.77 2.31
C GLU A 403 9.50 34.00 1.04
N ARG A 404 8.85 34.46 -0.04
CA ARG A 404 9.47 34.69 -1.35
C ARG A 404 9.77 36.16 -1.61
N ASP A 405 9.49 37.04 -0.64
CA ASP A 405 9.62 38.49 -0.76
C ASP A 405 8.83 39.06 -1.95
N TRP A 406 7.71 38.42 -2.31
CA TRP A 406 6.91 38.85 -3.46
C TRP A 406 6.00 40.04 -3.13
N ASP A 407 5.83 40.37 -1.85
CA ASP A 407 5.00 41.50 -1.39
C ASP A 407 5.41 42.83 -2.04
N GLN A 408 6.69 42.98 -2.42
CA GLN A 408 7.20 44.18 -3.10
C GLN A 408 6.61 44.41 -4.51
N PHE A 409 6.03 43.38 -5.15
CA PHE A 409 5.45 43.44 -6.49
C PHE A 409 3.91 43.41 -6.49
N HIS A 410 3.29 43.24 -5.31
CA HIS A 410 1.86 43.01 -5.14
C HIS A 410 1.10 44.23 -4.59
N ASP A 411 1.36 45.42 -5.14
CA ASP A 411 0.46 46.53 -4.89
C ASP A 411 -0.92 46.25 -5.53
N PRO A 412 -2.03 46.77 -4.97
CA PRO A 412 -3.37 46.43 -5.42
C PRO A 412 -3.61 46.66 -6.91
N LYS A 413 -2.94 47.65 -7.54
CA LYS A 413 -3.10 47.91 -8.96
C LYS A 413 -2.46 46.80 -9.79
N ASN A 414 -1.20 46.45 -9.51
CA ASN A 414 -0.52 45.38 -10.25
C ASN A 414 -1.21 44.02 -10.07
N VAL A 415 -1.73 43.74 -8.88
CA VAL A 415 -2.52 42.51 -8.64
C VAL A 415 -3.82 42.52 -9.44
N ALA A 416 -4.50 43.66 -9.57
CA ALA A 416 -5.68 43.78 -10.42
C ALA A 416 -5.36 43.60 -11.91
N ASP A 417 -4.21 44.11 -12.37
CA ASP A 417 -3.73 43.90 -13.74
C ASP A 417 -3.47 42.40 -13.98
N ALA A 418 -2.83 41.71 -13.03
CA ALA A 418 -2.60 40.26 -13.10
C ALA A 418 -3.91 39.46 -13.18
N ILE A 419 -4.92 39.79 -12.36
CA ILE A 419 -6.25 39.13 -12.46
C ILE A 419 -6.80 39.23 -13.88
N SER A 420 -6.65 40.38 -14.56
CA SER A 420 -7.13 40.54 -15.93
C SER A 420 -6.37 39.69 -16.94
N ILE A 421 -5.08 39.46 -16.71
CA ILE A 421 -4.21 38.64 -17.59
C ILE A 421 -4.62 37.16 -17.47
N GLU A 422 -4.68 36.62 -16.25
CA GLU A 422 -5.04 35.21 -16.00
C GLU A 422 -6.46 34.89 -16.51
N VAL A 423 -7.40 35.84 -16.40
CA VAL A 423 -8.74 35.66 -16.98
C VAL A 423 -8.66 35.55 -18.50
N GLY A 424 -7.72 36.25 -19.13
CA GLY A 424 -7.42 36.13 -20.56
C GLY A 424 -6.87 34.75 -20.94
N GLU A 425 -5.94 34.22 -20.15
CA GLU A 425 -5.34 32.88 -20.37
C GLU A 425 -6.40 31.77 -20.22
N LEU A 426 -7.25 31.87 -19.19
CA LEU A 426 -8.41 30.98 -19.03
C LEU A 426 -9.38 31.05 -20.23
N LEU A 427 -9.61 32.24 -20.77
CA LEU A 427 -10.46 32.43 -21.95
C LEU A 427 -9.83 31.84 -23.21
N GLU A 428 -8.49 31.89 -23.35
CA GLU A 428 -7.76 31.35 -24.49
C GLU A 428 -8.04 29.85 -24.69
N LEU A 429 -8.11 29.10 -23.60
CA LEU A 429 -8.48 27.67 -23.63
C LEU A 429 -9.85 27.41 -24.25
N MET A 430 -10.75 28.40 -24.23
CA MET A 430 -12.12 28.31 -24.74
C MET A 430 -12.30 29.01 -26.09
N LEU A 431 -11.28 29.72 -26.60
CA LEU A 431 -11.36 30.39 -27.90
C LEU A 431 -11.66 29.38 -29.01
N TRP A 432 -12.48 29.84 -29.95
CA TRP A 432 -12.91 29.12 -31.16
C TRP A 432 -13.74 27.85 -30.92
N LYS A 433 -14.18 27.59 -29.68
CA LYS A 433 -15.00 26.43 -29.30
C LYS A 433 -16.42 26.86 -28.98
N ASN A 434 -17.39 26.02 -29.30
CA ASN A 434 -18.77 26.22 -28.86
C ASN A 434 -19.00 25.63 -27.45
N PRO A 435 -20.08 26.00 -26.73
CA PRO A 435 -20.32 25.53 -25.37
C PRO A 435 -20.40 24.00 -25.22
N GLU A 436 -20.93 23.31 -26.22
CA GLU A 436 -21.08 21.85 -26.20
C GLU A 436 -19.72 21.18 -26.35
N GLU A 437 -18.84 21.72 -27.20
CA GLU A 437 -17.48 21.26 -27.40
C GLU A 437 -16.62 21.43 -26.14
N VAL A 438 -16.69 22.60 -25.48
CA VAL A 438 -16.00 22.83 -24.20
C VAL A 438 -16.46 21.82 -23.15
N THR A 439 -17.78 21.63 -23.01
CA THR A 439 -18.35 20.68 -22.04
C THR A 439 -17.91 19.25 -22.33
N SER A 440 -17.98 18.82 -23.60
CA SER A 440 -17.55 17.48 -24.01
C SER A 440 -16.06 17.26 -23.72
N ARG A 441 -15.19 18.22 -24.06
CA ARG A 441 -13.75 18.07 -23.81
C ARG A 441 -13.41 18.05 -22.33
N MET A 442 -14.12 18.82 -21.50
CA MET A 442 -13.99 18.74 -20.04
C MET A 442 -14.29 17.34 -19.47
N GLU A 443 -15.14 16.57 -20.13
CA GLU A 443 -15.47 15.19 -19.73
C GLU A 443 -14.52 14.15 -20.31
N THR A 444 -14.05 14.34 -21.56
CA THR A 444 -13.34 13.31 -22.31
C THR A 444 -11.83 13.48 -22.38
N ASP A 445 -11.29 14.68 -22.14
CA ASP A 445 -9.87 15.03 -22.26
C ASP A 445 -9.29 15.48 -20.92
N PRO A 446 -8.62 14.58 -20.17
CA PRO A 446 -8.04 14.90 -18.87
C PRO A 446 -7.01 16.04 -18.92
N SER A 447 -6.26 16.17 -20.03
CA SER A 447 -5.25 17.22 -20.17
C SER A 447 -5.88 18.60 -20.33
N TYR A 448 -6.97 18.67 -21.11
CA TYR A 448 -7.73 19.91 -21.27
C TYR A 448 -8.39 20.35 -19.96
N ARG A 449 -8.91 19.38 -19.20
CA ARG A 449 -9.47 19.64 -17.88
C ARG A 449 -8.42 20.17 -16.90
N THR A 450 -7.24 19.55 -16.85
CA THR A 450 -6.15 20.01 -15.99
C THR A 450 -5.71 21.43 -16.35
N ALA A 451 -5.57 21.76 -17.64
CA ALA A 451 -5.24 23.13 -18.06
C ALA A 451 -6.28 24.15 -17.59
N ILE A 452 -7.58 23.86 -17.72
CA ILE A 452 -8.64 24.74 -17.21
C ILE A 452 -8.60 24.86 -15.68
N GLU A 453 -8.30 23.77 -14.97
CA GLU A 453 -8.17 23.77 -13.52
C GLU A 453 -7.00 24.66 -13.06
N GLU A 454 -5.86 24.62 -13.76
CA GLU A 454 -4.67 25.46 -13.48
C GLU A 454 -5.00 26.95 -13.67
N GLU A 455 -5.45 27.35 -14.86
CA GLU A 455 -5.77 28.75 -15.17
C GLU A 455 -6.88 29.33 -14.26
N LEU A 456 -7.89 28.52 -13.92
CA LEU A 456 -8.95 28.94 -12.99
C LEU A 456 -8.41 29.18 -11.59
N VAL A 457 -7.47 28.34 -11.14
CA VAL A 457 -6.84 28.49 -9.83
C VAL A 457 -5.96 29.74 -9.81
N ASP A 458 -5.24 30.06 -10.88
CA ASP A 458 -4.42 31.27 -10.95
C ASP A 458 -5.28 32.54 -10.82
N VAL A 459 -6.41 32.63 -11.53
CA VAL A 459 -7.40 33.70 -11.35
C VAL A 459 -7.85 33.82 -9.89
N LEU A 460 -8.15 32.69 -9.24
CA LEU A 460 -8.59 32.67 -7.84
C LEU A 460 -7.47 33.12 -6.90
N LEU A 461 -6.24 32.67 -7.10
CA LEU A 461 -5.08 33.02 -6.29
C LEU A 461 -4.82 34.53 -6.32
N TYR A 462 -4.87 35.17 -7.50
CA TYR A 462 -4.73 36.62 -7.59
C TYR A 462 -5.92 37.37 -6.98
N CYS A 463 -7.15 36.83 -7.06
CA CYS A 463 -8.29 37.37 -6.32
C CYS A 463 -8.08 37.34 -4.80
N PHE A 464 -7.51 36.25 -4.27
CA PHE A 464 -7.14 36.14 -2.86
C PHE A 464 -6.02 37.11 -2.49
N ASN A 465 -5.01 37.24 -3.34
CA ASN A 465 -3.90 38.17 -3.14
C ASN A 465 -4.40 39.62 -3.10
N PHE A 466 -5.31 39.99 -3.99
CA PHE A 466 -5.94 41.31 -3.99
C PHE A 466 -6.69 41.58 -2.68
N ALA A 467 -7.41 40.58 -2.15
CA ALA A 467 -8.08 40.71 -0.87
C ALA A 467 -7.11 40.80 0.32
N ILE A 468 -5.92 40.18 0.22
CA ILE A 468 -4.85 40.32 1.21
C ILE A 468 -4.28 41.74 1.18
N SER A 469 -3.85 42.22 0.01
CA SER A 469 -3.21 43.54 -0.15
C SER A 469 -4.14 44.71 0.18
N THR A 470 -5.46 44.53 0.04
CA THR A 470 -6.49 45.53 0.38
C THR A 470 -7.13 45.31 1.75
N ASN A 471 -6.73 44.27 2.48
CA ASN A 471 -7.33 43.84 3.74
C ASN A 471 -8.85 43.62 3.69
N ILE A 472 -9.35 43.09 2.57
CA ILE A 472 -10.75 42.72 2.39
C ILE A 472 -10.98 41.30 2.93
N GLU A 473 -12.09 41.12 3.66
CA GLU A 473 -12.58 39.80 4.05
C GLU A 473 -13.61 39.29 3.03
N LEU A 474 -13.20 38.36 2.16
CA LEU A 474 -14.04 37.90 1.05
C LEU A 474 -15.31 37.18 1.50
N ALA A 475 -15.23 36.28 2.50
CA ALA A 475 -16.38 35.47 2.93
C ALA A 475 -17.63 36.29 3.33
N PRO A 476 -17.55 37.27 4.25
CA PRO A 476 -18.72 38.09 4.59
C PRO A 476 -19.19 38.98 3.44
N VAL A 477 -18.28 39.44 2.56
CA VAL A 477 -18.63 40.24 1.38
C VAL A 477 -19.40 39.42 0.35
N ILE A 478 -18.96 38.19 0.07
CA ILE A 478 -19.63 37.25 -0.83
C ILE A 478 -21.03 36.92 -0.31
N LEU A 479 -21.17 36.55 0.96
CA LEU A 479 -22.47 36.23 1.55
C LEU A 479 -23.44 37.41 1.47
N ARG A 480 -22.95 38.63 1.75
CA ARG A 480 -23.73 39.86 1.62
C ARG A 480 -24.15 40.12 0.17
N LYS A 481 -23.25 39.89 -0.79
CA LYS A 481 -23.55 40.04 -2.23
C LYS A 481 -24.55 38.99 -2.71
N MET A 482 -24.42 37.73 -2.28
CA MET A 482 -25.36 36.66 -2.57
C MET A 482 -26.76 36.97 -2.03
N ALA A 483 -26.87 37.47 -0.79
CA ALA A 483 -28.16 37.90 -0.22
C ALA A 483 -28.79 39.04 -1.04
N LYS A 484 -28.00 40.05 -1.43
CA LYS A 484 -28.46 41.12 -2.34
C LYS A 484 -28.89 40.59 -3.71
N ASN A 485 -28.13 39.64 -4.27
CA ASN A 485 -28.45 39.03 -5.56
C ASN A 485 -29.72 38.17 -5.49
N ALA A 486 -29.96 37.47 -4.37
CA ALA A 486 -31.18 36.69 -4.16
C ALA A 486 -32.43 37.59 -4.11
N GLN A 487 -32.31 38.81 -3.56
CA GLN A 487 -33.37 39.81 -3.61
C GLN A 487 -33.56 40.40 -5.02
N LYS A 488 -32.45 40.68 -5.72
CA LYS A 488 -32.48 41.24 -7.08
C LYS A 488 -32.98 40.24 -8.13
N TYR A 489 -32.71 38.96 -7.95
CA TYR A 489 -33.01 37.86 -8.86
C TYR A 489 -33.68 36.71 -8.11
N PRO A 490 -34.95 36.87 -7.70
CA PRO A 490 -35.63 35.87 -6.90
C PRO A 490 -35.89 34.60 -7.73
N SER A 491 -35.67 33.44 -7.10
CA SER A 491 -35.61 32.13 -7.75
C SER A 491 -36.95 31.67 -8.34
N ASN A 492 -38.05 32.28 -7.95
CA ASN A 492 -39.40 32.05 -8.50
C ASN A 492 -39.65 32.84 -9.80
N VAL A 493 -38.83 33.84 -10.13
CA VAL A 493 -38.99 34.69 -11.33
C VAL A 493 -37.88 34.45 -12.36
N MET A 494 -36.67 34.11 -11.91
CA MET A 494 -35.47 34.00 -12.76
C MET A 494 -34.99 32.55 -12.92
N LYS A 495 -35.74 31.71 -13.65
CA LYS A 495 -35.34 30.34 -14.06
C LYS A 495 -35.41 30.21 -15.60
N GLY A 496 -34.36 29.67 -16.23
CA GLY A 496 -34.31 29.42 -17.69
C GLY A 496 -33.20 30.15 -18.47
N ASN A 497 -33.06 29.81 -19.76
CA ASN A 497 -31.96 30.23 -20.66
C ASN A 497 -32.03 31.71 -21.09
N ALA A 498 -30.88 32.25 -21.49
CA ALA A 498 -30.61 33.67 -21.74
C ALA A 498 -31.43 34.42 -22.81
N PRO A 499 -32.09 33.81 -23.84
CA PRO A 499 -32.79 34.58 -24.87
C PRO A 499 -33.94 35.45 -24.33
N ASP A 500 -34.63 35.00 -23.28
CA ASP A 500 -35.77 35.71 -22.69
C ASP A 500 -35.36 36.89 -21.78
N ARG A 501 -34.06 37.00 -21.46
CA ARG A 501 -33.58 37.95 -20.43
C ARG A 501 -33.44 39.38 -20.95
N PHE A 502 -33.16 39.58 -22.24
CA PHE A 502 -33.09 40.92 -22.84
C PHE A 502 -34.48 41.59 -22.92
N VAL A 503 -35.53 40.80 -23.15
CA VAL A 503 -36.92 41.29 -23.23
C VAL A 503 -37.45 41.68 -21.84
N ILE A 504 -37.06 40.96 -20.79
CA ILE A 504 -37.49 41.24 -19.41
C ILE A 504 -36.74 42.45 -18.82
N ALA A 505 -35.47 42.66 -19.18
CA ALA A 505 -34.70 43.81 -18.72
C ALA A 505 -35.17 45.15 -19.34
N GLN A 506 -35.57 45.16 -20.61
CA GLN A 506 -36.10 46.38 -21.27
C GLN A 506 -37.47 46.82 -20.70
N LYS A 507 -38.32 45.88 -20.26
CA LYS A 507 -39.61 46.20 -19.62
C LYS A 507 -39.52 46.82 -18.21
N LYS A 508 -38.34 46.81 -17.58
CA LYS A 508 -38.09 47.44 -16.27
C LYS A 508 -37.38 48.79 -16.38
N ALA A 509 -36.95 49.19 -17.57
CA ALA A 509 -36.29 50.46 -17.85
C ALA A 509 -37.22 51.51 -18.49
N GLN A 510 -38.49 51.15 -18.72
CA GLN A 510 -39.64 52.04 -18.87
C GLN A 510 -40.39 52.07 -17.54
#